data_AF-A0A3M1QDA8-F1
#
_entry.id   AF-A0A3M1QDA8-F1
#
_cell.length_a   1.000
_cell.length_b   1.000
_cell.length_c   1.000
_cell.angle_alpha   90.00
_cell.angle_beta   90.00
_cell.angle_gamma   90.00
#
_symmetry.space_group_name_H-M   'P 1'
#
loop_
_entity.id
_entity.type
_entity.pdbx_description
1 polymer ?
#
loop_
_entity_poly.entity_id
_entity_poly.type
_entity_poly.pdbx_seq_one_letter_code
_entity_poly.pdbx_strand_id
1 'polypeptide(L)'
;MRVNNVSRLEWAALLMVLLIAFVLRFGWVGVNSFAFDEARLSLIALKMARGGEFATLGMPSSVSVPNLPAAAWIYALPYWFSTDPLIATWFTGLLSLLTVFGVWWLARRWGAWTGISAALFMAASPYAVLYSRSIWAQNLLAPLALAWGYSAYIGLTASQSR
;
A
#
# COMPACT_ATOMS: atom_id res chain seq x y z
N MET A 1 0.01 25.88 3.81
CA MET A 1 0.80 25.73 5.06
C MET A 1 2.19 25.21 4.71
N ARG A 2 3.27 25.90 5.14
CA ARG A 2 4.64 25.40 4.95
C ARG A 2 4.85 24.15 5.80
N VAL A 3 5.46 23.11 5.22
CA VAL A 3 5.91 21.94 5.98
C VAL A 3 7.08 22.42 6.85
N ASN A 4 6.88 22.47 8.17
CA ASN A 4 7.94 22.82 9.10
C ASN A 4 9.08 21.78 9.01
N ASN A 5 10.31 22.23 9.27
CA ASN A 5 11.47 21.35 9.36
C ASN A 5 11.19 20.21 10.35
N VAL A 6 11.53 18.97 9.96
CA VAL A 6 11.38 17.79 10.80
C VAL A 6 12.42 17.84 11.91
N SER A 7 12.00 17.79 13.17
CA SER A 7 12.93 17.76 14.30
C SER A 7 13.64 16.40 14.40
N ARG A 8 14.81 16.33 15.05
CA ARG A 8 15.52 15.06 15.31
C ARG A 8 14.64 14.05 16.07
N LEU A 9 13.86 14.54 17.04
CA LEU A 9 12.94 13.71 17.81
C LEU A 9 11.80 13.16 16.95
N GLU A 10 11.25 13.98 16.05
CA GLU A 10 10.21 13.54 15.11
C GLU A 10 10.75 12.48 14.14
N TRP A 11 11.98 12.63 13.64
CA TRP A 11 12.64 11.59 12.83
C TRP A 11 12.84 10.28 13.61
N ALA A 12 13.30 10.36 14.86
CA ALA A 12 13.49 9.19 15.71
C ALA A 12 12.15 8.48 15.98
N ALA A 13 11.09 9.24 16.29
CA ALA A 13 9.75 8.70 16.48
C ALA A 13 9.20 8.04 15.20
N LEU A 14 9.35 8.70 14.04
CA LEU A 14 8.96 8.14 12.75
C LEU A 14 9.72 6.83 12.47
N LEU A 15 11.03 6.80 12.68
CA LEU A 15 11.84 5.61 12.47
C LEU A 15 11.34 4.45 13.34
N MET A 16 10.99 4.71 14.60
CA MET A 16 10.41 3.70 15.49
C MET A 16 9.05 3.20 14.99
N VAL A 17 8.17 4.10 14.52
CA VAL A 17 6.87 3.73 13.92
C VAL A 17 7.07 2.87 12.67
N LEU A 18 8.02 3.23 11.80
CA LEU A 18 8.33 2.45 10.59
C LEU A 18 8.95 1.10 10.92
N LEU A 19 9.78 1.01 11.97
CA LEU A 19 10.32 -0.26 12.43
C LEU A 19 9.22 -1.17 12.96
N ILE A 20 8.29 -0.65 13.77
CA ILE A 20 7.10 -1.38 14.22
C ILE A 20 6.29 -1.86 13.02
N ALA A 21 5.99 -0.95 12.07
CA ALA A 21 5.25 -1.29 10.87
C ALA A 21 5.95 -2.38 10.04
N PHE A 22 7.28 -2.30 9.92
CA PHE A 22 8.09 -3.27 9.21
C PHE A 22 8.04 -4.64 9.89
N VAL A 23 8.33 -4.73 11.19
CA VAL A 23 8.29 -6.00 11.94
C VAL A 23 6.91 -6.63 11.85
N LEU A 24 5.84 -5.84 12.03
CA LEU A 24 4.48 -6.34 11.94
C LEU A 24 4.09 -6.83 10.55
N ARG A 25 4.59 -6.24 9.46
CA ARG A 25 4.22 -6.63 8.09
C ARG A 25 5.11 -7.76 7.56
N PHE A 26 6.39 -7.74 7.91
CA PHE A 26 7.41 -8.59 7.33
C PHE A 26 7.94 -9.70 8.24
N GLY A 27 7.58 -9.73 9.53
CA GLY A 27 8.04 -10.78 10.44
C GLY A 27 7.56 -12.20 10.04
N TRP A 28 6.39 -12.30 9.41
CA TRP A 28 5.77 -13.57 9.01
C TRP A 28 5.06 -13.46 7.65
N VAL A 29 5.76 -12.97 6.63
CA VAL A 29 5.21 -12.74 5.28
C VAL A 29 4.52 -13.98 4.70
N GLY A 30 5.07 -15.17 4.96
CA GLY A 30 4.50 -16.44 4.48
C GLY A 30 3.32 -16.97 5.30
N VAL A 31 2.98 -16.34 6.42
CA VAL A 31 1.83 -16.72 7.26
C VAL A 31 0.64 -15.84 6.89
N ASN A 32 -0.01 -16.23 5.79
CA ASN A 32 -1.28 -15.69 5.34
C ASN A 32 -2.02 -16.72 4.48
N SER A 33 -3.34 -16.58 4.36
CA SER A 33 -4.12 -17.37 3.42
C SER A 33 -3.68 -17.09 1.99
N PHE A 34 -3.38 -18.16 1.25
CA PHE A 34 -3.19 -18.11 -0.20
C PHE A 34 -4.30 -18.94 -0.84
N ALA A 35 -5.47 -18.31 -1.02
CA ALA A 35 -6.68 -18.96 -1.48
C ALA A 35 -6.96 -18.60 -2.94
N PHE A 36 -8.23 -18.70 -3.34
CA PHE A 36 -8.65 -18.49 -4.73
C PHE A 36 -8.28 -17.09 -5.25
N ASP A 37 -8.56 -16.04 -4.47
CA ASP A 37 -8.33 -14.65 -4.88
C ASP A 37 -6.84 -14.36 -5.06
N GLU A 38 -6.01 -14.75 -4.09
CA GLU A 38 -4.55 -14.55 -4.17
C GLU A 38 -3.96 -15.31 -5.36
N ALA A 39 -4.34 -16.58 -5.54
CA ALA A 39 -3.85 -17.41 -6.63
C ALA A 39 -4.30 -16.86 -7.99
N ARG A 40 -5.55 -16.41 -8.11
CA ARG A 40 -6.09 -15.91 -9.38
C ARG A 40 -5.45 -14.58 -9.78
N LEU A 41 -5.30 -13.65 -8.83
CA LEU A 41 -4.62 -12.38 -9.10
C LEU A 41 -3.16 -12.60 -9.48
N SER A 42 -2.48 -13.47 -8.74
CA SER A 42 -1.09 -13.88 -9.00
C SER A 42 -0.93 -14.41 -10.42
N LEU A 43 -1.81 -15.30 -10.85
CA LEU A 43 -1.74 -15.92 -12.17
C LEU A 43 -1.97 -14.91 -13.31
N ILE A 44 -2.96 -14.02 -13.18
CA ILE A 44 -3.22 -12.97 -14.18
C ILE A 44 -2.00 -12.03 -14.28
N ALA A 45 -1.49 -11.58 -13.14
CA ALA A 45 -0.33 -10.69 -13.08
C ALA A 45 0.93 -11.35 -13.65
N LEU A 46 1.17 -12.63 -13.37
CA LEU A 46 2.30 -13.40 -13.90
C LEU A 46 2.22 -13.59 -15.42
N LYS A 47 1.04 -13.94 -15.95
CA LYS A 47 0.77 -14.05 -17.39
C LYS A 47 1.00 -12.73 -18.12
N MET A 48 0.61 -11.61 -17.50
CA MET A 48 0.91 -10.29 -18.03
C MET A 48 2.41 -9.96 -17.98
N ALA A 49 3.06 -10.22 -16.84
CA ALA A 49 4.46 -9.92 -16.63
C ALA A 49 5.39 -10.69 -17.58
N ARG A 50 5.09 -11.98 -17.83
CA ARG A 50 6.01 -12.90 -18.52
C ARG A 50 5.43 -13.61 -19.74
N GLY A 51 4.11 -13.72 -19.83
CA GLY A 51 3.42 -14.46 -20.90
C GLY A 51 2.99 -13.60 -22.09
N GLY A 52 3.17 -12.27 -22.03
CA GLY A 52 2.72 -11.35 -23.08
C GLY A 52 1.20 -11.14 -23.14
N GLU A 53 0.46 -11.68 -22.17
CA GLU A 53 -1.01 -11.54 -22.07
C GLU A 53 -1.36 -10.25 -21.30
N PHE A 54 -1.54 -9.13 -22.01
CA PHE A 54 -1.95 -7.90 -21.34
C PHE A 54 -3.33 -8.03 -20.69
N ALA A 55 -3.42 -7.80 -19.38
CA ALA A 55 -4.67 -7.95 -18.63
C ALA A 55 -5.66 -6.82 -18.97
N THR A 56 -6.66 -7.12 -19.80
CA THR A 56 -7.76 -6.19 -20.11
C THR A 56 -8.93 -6.30 -19.15
N LEU A 57 -9.05 -7.42 -18.44
CA LEU A 57 -10.05 -7.70 -17.40
C LEU A 57 -9.35 -8.14 -16.11
N GLY A 58 -9.90 -7.75 -14.96
CA GLY A 58 -9.43 -8.25 -13.67
C GLY A 58 -10.05 -9.60 -13.30
N MET A 59 -9.94 -9.96 -12.03
CA MET A 59 -10.51 -11.21 -11.53
C MET A 59 -12.04 -11.24 -11.67
N PRO A 60 -12.64 -12.40 -11.97
CA PRO A 60 -14.10 -12.56 -11.87
C PRO A 60 -14.58 -12.20 -10.47
N SER A 61 -15.77 -11.61 -10.39
CA SER A 61 -16.46 -11.34 -9.12
C SER A 61 -17.73 -12.18 -9.02
N SER A 62 -18.24 -12.32 -7.80
CA SER A 62 -19.50 -13.03 -7.53
C SER A 62 -20.73 -12.35 -8.15
N VAL A 63 -20.61 -11.09 -8.59
CA VAL A 63 -21.68 -10.33 -9.26
C VAL A 63 -21.53 -10.35 -10.79
N SER A 64 -20.69 -11.23 -11.33
CA SER A 64 -20.43 -11.40 -12.78
C SER A 64 -19.81 -10.19 -13.49
N VAL A 65 -19.42 -9.15 -12.76
CA VAL A 65 -18.66 -8.01 -13.29
C VAL A 65 -17.20 -8.17 -12.89
N PRO A 66 -16.26 -8.33 -13.83
CA PRO A 66 -14.84 -8.45 -13.49
C PRO A 66 -14.34 -7.23 -12.71
N ASN A 67 -13.44 -7.48 -11.76
CA ASN A 67 -12.73 -6.42 -11.07
C ASN A 67 -11.90 -5.58 -12.05
N LEU A 68 -11.52 -4.38 -11.63
CA LEU A 68 -10.64 -3.53 -12.42
C LEU A 68 -9.29 -4.24 -12.66
N PRO A 69 -8.77 -4.25 -13.90
CA PRO A 69 -7.50 -4.91 -14.24
C PRO A 69 -6.28 -4.22 -13.62
N ALA A 70 -6.44 -2.99 -13.12
CA ALA A 70 -5.35 -2.20 -12.52
C ALA A 70 -4.60 -2.94 -11.40
N ALA A 71 -5.28 -3.80 -10.64
CA ALA A 71 -4.62 -4.62 -9.64
C ALA A 71 -3.61 -5.58 -10.28
N ALA A 72 -3.97 -6.25 -11.39
CA ALA A 72 -3.05 -7.12 -12.10
C ALA A 72 -1.87 -6.36 -12.70
N TRP A 73 -2.08 -5.14 -13.18
CA TRP A 73 -1.01 -4.29 -13.71
C TRP A 73 0.03 -3.95 -12.65
N ILE A 74 -0.43 -3.59 -11.45
CA ILE A 74 0.43 -3.24 -10.32
C ILE A 74 1.15 -4.49 -9.80
N TYR A 75 0.45 -5.62 -9.65
CA TYR A 75 1.05 -6.87 -9.20
C TYR A 75 1.92 -7.57 -10.26
N ALA A 76 1.88 -7.16 -11.53
CA ALA A 76 2.81 -7.67 -12.54
C ALA A 76 4.26 -7.24 -12.24
N LEU A 77 4.46 -6.11 -11.56
CA LEU A 77 5.78 -5.57 -11.20
C LEU A 77 6.65 -6.57 -10.41
N PRO A 78 6.21 -7.14 -9.26
CA PRO A 78 7.00 -8.14 -8.56
C PRO A 78 7.23 -9.41 -9.40
N TYR A 79 6.28 -9.78 -10.28
CA TYR A 79 6.44 -10.96 -11.13
C TYR A 79 7.46 -10.82 -12.26
N TRP A 80 7.86 -9.60 -12.63
CA TRP A 80 9.01 -9.41 -13.51
C TRP A 80 10.32 -9.92 -12.88
N PHE A 81 10.44 -9.89 -11.56
CA PHE A 81 11.65 -10.32 -10.86
C PHE A 81 11.64 -11.80 -10.49
N SER A 82 10.50 -12.35 -10.08
CA SER A 82 10.39 -13.76 -9.68
C SER A 82 9.03 -14.35 -10.03
N THR A 83 8.93 -15.67 -10.21
CA THR A 83 7.65 -16.38 -10.39
C THR A 83 7.04 -16.82 -9.06
N ASP A 84 7.79 -16.71 -7.96
CA ASP A 84 7.34 -17.09 -6.62
C ASP A 84 6.30 -16.07 -6.12
N PRO A 85 5.05 -16.46 -5.79
CA PRO A 85 4.05 -15.54 -5.27
C PRO A 85 4.47 -14.85 -3.97
N LEU A 86 5.42 -15.39 -3.21
CA LEU A 86 5.94 -14.73 -2.01
C LEU A 86 6.48 -13.32 -2.32
N ILE A 87 7.06 -13.09 -3.51
CA ILE A 87 7.57 -11.76 -3.91
C ILE A 87 6.44 -10.73 -4.04
N ALA A 88 5.26 -11.15 -4.48
CA ALA A 88 4.08 -10.30 -4.55
C ALA A 88 3.53 -9.99 -3.15
N THR A 89 3.65 -10.94 -2.22
CA THR A 89 3.33 -10.68 -0.82
C THR A 89 4.27 -9.66 -0.17
N TRP A 90 5.59 -9.79 -0.38
CA TRP A 90 6.57 -8.78 0.04
C TRP A 90 6.23 -7.40 -0.55
N PHE A 91 5.82 -7.38 -1.81
CA PHE A 91 5.40 -6.16 -2.48
C PHE A 91 4.14 -5.53 -1.84
N THR A 92 3.12 -6.32 -1.48
CA THR A 92 1.97 -5.81 -0.71
C THR A 92 2.43 -5.19 0.62
N GLY A 93 3.32 -5.88 1.34
CA GLY A 93 3.89 -5.39 2.60
C GLY A 93 4.59 -4.03 2.41
N LEU A 94 5.34 -3.87 1.31
CA LEU A 94 6.03 -2.64 0.98
C LEU A 94 5.04 -1.50 0.70
N LEU A 95 4.00 -1.74 -0.10
CA LEU A 95 2.96 -0.73 -0.34
C LEU A 95 2.27 -0.30 0.96
N SER A 96 2.01 -1.25 1.86
CA SER A 96 1.42 -0.97 3.17
C SER A 96 2.38 -0.15 4.07
N LEU A 97 3.68 -0.46 4.09
CA LEU A 97 4.68 0.31 4.81
C LEU A 97 4.84 1.74 4.25
N LEU A 98 4.86 1.89 2.92
CA LEU A 98 4.88 3.21 2.27
C LEU A 98 3.64 4.02 2.60
N THR A 99 2.49 3.37 2.77
CA THR A 99 1.26 4.03 3.21
C THR A 99 1.41 4.57 4.64
N VAL A 100 2.05 3.85 5.56
CA VAL A 100 2.35 4.36 6.92
C VAL A 100 3.20 5.64 6.85
N PHE A 101 4.27 5.63 6.05
CA PHE A 101 5.09 6.82 5.86
C PHE A 101 4.31 7.98 5.25
N GLY A 102 3.53 7.73 4.20
CA GLY A 102 2.80 8.79 3.54
C GLY A 102 1.63 9.35 4.38
N VAL A 103 1.03 8.55 5.28
CA VAL A 103 0.10 9.04 6.30
C VAL A 103 0.79 10.01 7.24
N TRP A 104 1.97 9.69 7.77
CA TRP A 104 2.77 10.65 8.55
C TRP A 104 3.04 11.92 7.75
N TRP A 105 3.48 11.76 6.50
CA TRP A 105 3.83 12.88 5.64
C TRP A 105 2.65 13.84 5.44
N LEU A 106 1.46 13.33 5.11
CA LEU A 106 0.26 14.16 4.97
C LEU A 106 -0.11 14.78 6.33
N ALA A 107 -0.27 13.97 7.37
CA ALA A 107 -0.79 14.40 8.67
C ALA A 107 0.13 15.36 9.45
N ARG A 108 1.45 15.32 9.25
CA ARG A 108 2.39 16.23 9.95
C ARG A 108 2.21 17.70 9.57
N ARG A 109 1.49 18.00 8.49
CA ARG A 109 1.10 19.37 8.11
C ARG A 109 0.25 20.06 9.16
N TRP A 110 -0.41 19.28 10.03
CA TRP A 110 -1.17 19.75 11.19
C TRP A 110 -0.43 19.56 12.53
N GLY A 111 0.89 19.33 12.49
CA GLY A 111 1.74 19.18 13.66
C GLY A 111 2.41 17.81 13.75
N ALA A 112 3.61 17.79 14.34
CA ALA A 112 4.43 16.57 14.47
C ALA A 112 3.69 15.45 15.23
N TRP A 113 3.01 15.80 16.33
CA TRP A 113 2.18 14.85 17.10
C TRP A 113 1.07 14.23 16.26
N THR A 114 0.34 15.03 15.48
CA THR A 114 -0.70 14.55 14.57
C THR A 114 -0.12 13.57 13.55
N GLY A 115 1.04 13.89 12.97
CA GLY A 115 1.75 13.03 12.02
C GLY A 115 2.13 11.68 12.62
N ILE A 116 2.78 11.69 13.79
CA ILE A 116 3.25 10.48 14.46
C ILE A 116 2.08 9.62 14.94
N SER A 117 1.07 10.22 15.56
CA SER A 117 -0.12 9.49 16.01
C SER A 117 -0.85 8.82 14.85
N ALA A 118 -1.11 9.55 13.75
CA ALA A 118 -1.79 8.98 12.58
C ALA A 118 -1.00 7.81 11.97
N ALA A 119 0.32 7.95 11.86
CA ALA A 119 1.16 6.87 11.34
C ALA A 119 1.24 5.67 12.30
N LEU A 120 1.27 5.89 13.62
CA LEU A 120 1.23 4.81 14.60
C LEU A 120 -0.09 4.03 14.52
N PHE A 121 -1.23 4.72 14.40
CA PHE A 121 -2.53 4.07 14.17
C PHE A 121 -2.52 3.21 12.90
N MET A 122 -1.96 3.71 11.80
CA MET A 122 -1.84 2.94 10.56
C MET A 122 -0.84 1.78 10.66
N ALA A 123 0.27 1.98 11.37
CA ALA A 123 1.30 0.99 11.59
C ALA A 123 0.79 -0.21 12.38
N ALA A 124 0.04 0.05 13.46
CA ALA A 124 -0.45 -0.96 14.40
C ALA A 124 -1.89 -1.42 14.14
N SER A 125 -2.57 -0.91 13.11
CA SER A 125 -3.92 -1.33 12.74
C SER A 125 -3.97 -2.84 12.44
N PRO A 126 -4.72 -3.66 13.20
CA PRO A 126 -4.69 -5.11 13.08
C PRO A 126 -5.04 -5.60 11.66
N TYR A 127 -6.06 -5.01 11.04
CA TYR A 127 -6.47 -5.38 9.69
C TYR A 127 -5.47 -4.92 8.62
N ALA A 128 -4.89 -3.73 8.77
CA ALA A 128 -3.86 -3.26 7.84
C ALA A 128 -2.60 -4.13 7.89
N VAL A 129 -2.26 -4.63 9.09
CA VAL A 129 -1.16 -5.58 9.29
C VAL A 129 -1.49 -6.94 8.70
N LEU A 130 -2.65 -7.51 9.04
CA LEU A 130 -3.05 -8.84 8.55
C LEU A 130 -3.09 -8.88 7.01
N TYR A 131 -3.81 -7.94 6.39
CA TYR A 131 -3.98 -7.93 4.94
C TYR A 131 -2.76 -7.41 4.17
N SER A 132 -1.78 -6.78 4.83
CA SER A 132 -0.51 -6.42 4.18
C SER A 132 0.26 -7.64 3.62
N ARG A 133 -0.16 -8.85 4.00
CA ARG A 133 0.42 -10.12 3.57
C ARG A 133 -0.48 -10.87 2.57
N SER A 134 -1.56 -10.26 2.08
CA SER A 134 -2.42 -10.84 1.05
C SER A 134 -2.13 -10.25 -0.34
N ILE A 135 -2.25 -11.07 -1.37
CA ILE A 135 -2.18 -10.61 -2.76
C ILE A 135 -3.62 -10.32 -3.19
N TRP A 136 -4.07 -9.10 -2.97
CA TRP A 136 -5.48 -8.76 -3.12
C TRP A 136 -5.66 -7.32 -3.58
N ALA A 137 -6.65 -7.06 -4.44
CA ALA A 137 -6.84 -5.75 -5.04
C ALA A 137 -7.16 -4.67 -3.99
N GLN A 138 -7.83 -5.05 -2.91
CA GLN A 138 -8.26 -4.17 -1.82
C GLN A 138 -7.07 -3.63 -1.03
N ASN A 139 -5.92 -4.31 -1.06
CA ASN A 139 -4.70 -3.81 -0.43
C ASN A 139 -4.13 -2.58 -1.13
N LEU A 140 -4.58 -2.29 -2.35
CA LEU A 140 -4.24 -1.06 -3.07
C LEU A 140 -5.11 0.13 -2.64
N LEU A 141 -6.23 -0.09 -1.94
CA LEU A 141 -7.14 0.99 -1.55
C LEU A 141 -6.47 2.00 -0.62
N ALA A 142 -5.71 1.54 0.37
CA ALA A 142 -5.05 2.43 1.32
C ALA A 142 -4.01 3.35 0.65
N PRO A 143 -3.02 2.85 -0.13
CA PRO A 143 -2.09 3.74 -0.83
C PRO A 143 -2.78 4.63 -1.86
N LEU A 144 -3.81 4.14 -2.58
CA LEU A 144 -4.54 4.94 -3.55
C LEU A 144 -5.40 6.03 -2.91
N ALA A 145 -6.07 5.74 -1.79
CA ALA A 145 -6.85 6.72 -1.02
C ALA A 145 -5.93 7.80 -0.44
N LEU A 146 -4.73 7.42 0.00
CA LEU A 146 -3.72 8.37 0.45
C LEU A 146 -3.23 9.27 -0.70
N ALA A 147 -2.92 8.69 -1.86
CA ALA A 147 -2.52 9.45 -3.05
C ALA A 147 -3.63 10.42 -3.51
N TRP A 148 -4.88 9.96 -3.49
CA TRP A 148 -6.06 10.77 -3.79
C TRP A 148 -6.21 11.92 -2.79
N GLY A 149 -6.20 11.63 -1.48
CA GLY A 149 -6.33 12.65 -0.44
C GLY A 149 -5.20 13.67 -0.46
N TYR A 150 -3.97 13.23 -0.76
CA TYR A 150 -2.83 14.11 -0.95
C TYR A 150 -3.00 15.02 -2.17
N SER A 151 -3.47 14.47 -3.29
CA SER A 151 -3.72 15.24 -4.52
C SER A 151 -4.82 16.27 -4.31
N ALA A 152 -5.90 15.91 -3.62
CA ALA A 152 -6.97 16.82 -3.24
C ALA A 152 -6.47 17.96 -2.35
N TYR A 153 -5.62 17.66 -1.36
CA TYR A 153 -4.98 18.67 -0.52
C TYR A 153 -4.14 19.66 -1.32
N ILE A 154 -3.33 19.17 -2.27
CA ILE A 154 -2.54 20.04 -3.16
C ILE A 154 -3.47 20.92 -4.00
N GLY A 155 -4.51 20.35 -4.60
CA GLY A 155 -5.46 21.10 -5.43
C GLY A 155 -6.13 22.25 -4.66
N LEU A 156 -6.61 21.97 -3.44
CA LEU A 156 -7.27 22.97 -2.58
C LEU A 156 -6.31 24.05 -2.08
N THR A 157 -5.05 23.72 -1.83
CA THR A 157 -4.08 24.71 -1.34
C THR A 157 -3.49 25.56 -2.46
N ALA A 158 -3.37 25.00 -3.67
CA ALA A 158 -2.94 25.74 -4.86
C ALA A 158 -3.98 26.78 -5.33
N SER A 159 -5.28 26.51 -5.12
CA SER A 159 -6.34 27.46 -5.46
C SER A 159 -6.42 28.66 -4.52
N GLN A 160 -5.97 28.51 -3.27
CA GLN A 160 -5.96 29.59 -2.28
C GLN A 160 -4.78 30.56 -2.44
N SER A 161 -3.76 30.19 -3.22
CA SER A 161 -2.57 31.01 -3.47
C SER A 161 -2.65 31.84 -4.76
N ARG A 162 -3.76 31.77 -5.49
CA ARG A 162 -4.07 32.61 -6.65
C ARG A 162 -5.09 33.67 -6.24
#